data_AF-A0A956EH57-F1
#
_entry.id   AF-A0A956EH57-F1
#
_cell.length_a   1.000
_cell.length_b   1.000
_cell.length_c   1.000
_cell.angle_alpha   90.00
_cell.angle_beta   90.00
_cell.angle_gamma   90.00
#
_symmetry.space_group_name_H-M   'P 1'
#
loop_
_entity.id
_entity.type
_entity.pdbx_description
1 polymer ?
#
loop_
_entity_poly.entity_id
_entity_poly.type
_entity_poly.pdbx_seq_one_letter_code
_entity_poly.pdbx_strand_id
1 'polypeptide(L)' 'MSRAGRPPATDLFDELAQGIAAGRTLRDVAEELGITYRQASIRMRNLRQELVRETNDAAWLDRTNVQVALGWLEHRGIER' A
#
# COMPACT_ATOMS: atom_id res chain seq x y z
N MET A 1 15.65 6.51 25.01
CA MET A 1 15.31 7.32 23.83
C MET A 1 15.33 6.41 22.61
N SER A 2 14.20 5.81 22.27
CA SER A 2 14.13 4.90 21.10
C SER A 2 14.08 5.74 19.84
N ARG A 3 15.19 5.73 19.08
CA ARG A 3 15.19 6.13 17.66
C ARG A 3 14.17 5.19 17.00
N ALA A 4 12.99 5.70 16.66
CA ALA A 4 12.05 4.97 15.83
C ALA A 4 12.77 4.69 14.51
N GLY A 5 13.33 3.49 14.39
CA GLY A 5 13.92 3.02 13.17
C GLY A 5 12.83 3.08 12.12
N ARG A 6 13.08 3.80 11.03
CA ARG A 6 12.18 3.84 9.89
C ARG A 6 11.78 2.39 9.58
N PRO A 7 10.48 2.05 9.53
CA PRO A 7 10.06 0.70 9.18
C PRO A 7 10.74 0.30 7.87
N PRO A 8 11.20 -0.96 7.73
CA PRO A 8 11.66 -1.45 6.44
C PRO A 8 10.59 -1.18 5.38
N ALA A 9 11.01 -0.94 4.14
CA ALA A 9 10.11 -0.43 3.10
C ALA A 9 8.84 -1.29 2.91
N THR A 10 8.96 -2.60 3.15
CA THR A 10 7.88 -3.60 3.11
C THR A 10 6.78 -3.30 4.14
N ASP A 11 7.12 -3.04 5.40
CA ASP A 11 6.16 -2.73 6.46
C ASP A 11 5.35 -1.47 6.12
N LEU A 12 5.99 -0.50 5.47
CA LEU A 12 5.32 0.74 5.07
C LEU A 12 4.39 0.57 3.87
N PHE A 13 4.56 -0.47 3.03
CA PHE A 13 3.58 -0.85 2.01
C PHE A 13 2.38 -1.55 2.65
N ASP A 14 2.64 -2.42 3.63
CA ASP A 14 1.60 -3.17 4.34
C ASP A 14 0.73 -2.22 5.17
N GLU A 15 1.33 -1.29 5.93
CA GLU A 15 0.59 -0.26 6.69
C GLU A 15 -0.21 0.67 5.78
N LEU A 16 0.36 1.08 4.65
CA LEU A 16 -0.34 1.88 3.63
C LEU A 16 -1.54 1.09 3.09
N ALA A 17 -1.33 -0.16 2.69
CA ALA A 17 -2.38 -1.02 2.15
C ALA A 17 -3.49 -1.27 3.18
N GLN A 18 -3.16 -1.58 4.44
CA GLN A 18 -4.13 -1.74 5.52
C GLN A 18 -4.98 -0.48 5.71
N GLY A 19 -4.35 0.69 5.68
CA GLY A 19 -5.08 1.94 5.84
C GLY A 19 -6.09 2.21 4.72
N ILE A 20 -5.67 1.99 3.47
CA ILE A 20 -6.55 2.18 2.31
C ILE A 20 -7.63 1.09 2.24
N ALA A 21 -7.30 -0.15 2.60
CA ALA A 21 -8.23 -1.26 2.72
C ALA A 21 -9.34 -0.99 3.74
N ALA A 22 -9.02 -0.31 4.84
CA ALA A 22 -9.97 0.14 5.84
C ALA A 22 -10.85 1.33 5.39
N GLY A 23 -10.73 1.77 4.13
CA GLY A 23 -11.52 2.87 3.56
C GLY A 23 -10.98 4.26 3.86
N ARG A 24 -9.79 4.39 4.47
CA ARG A 24 -9.14 5.68 4.70
C ARG A 24 -8.60 6.25 3.39
N THR A 25 -8.47 7.58 3.32
CA THR A 25 -7.93 8.20 2.12
C THR A 25 -6.40 8.06 2.06
N LEU A 26 -5.84 8.12 0.85
CA LEU A 26 -4.40 8.08 0.65
C LEU A 26 -3.66 9.24 1.32
N ARG A 27 -4.35 10.38 1.50
CA ARG A 27 -3.78 11.53 2.22
C ARG A 27 -3.68 11.24 3.71
N ASP A 28 -4.78 10.79 4.34
CA ASP A 28 -4.81 10.57 5.79
C ASP A 28 -3.79 9.51 6.21
N VAL A 29 -3.73 8.40 5.47
CA VAL A 29 -2.75 7.34 5.74
C VAL A 29 -1.32 7.84 5.50
N ALA A 30 -1.08 8.68 4.48
CA ALA A 30 0.25 9.25 4.26
C ALA A 30 0.70 10.15 5.41
N GLU A 31 -0.21 10.99 5.93
CA GLU A 31 0.05 11.88 7.06
C GLU A 31 0.36 11.09 8.34
N GLU A 32 -0.42 10.03 8.63
CA GLU A 32 -0.19 9.14 9.78
C GLU A 32 1.16 8.42 9.71
N LEU A 33 1.56 8.00 8.51
CA LEU A 33 2.85 7.35 8.25
C LEU A 33 4.03 8.33 8.17
N GLY A 34 3.79 9.63 8.36
CA GLY A 34 4.82 10.66 8.26
C GLY A 34 5.47 10.77 6.88
N ILE A 35 4.73 10.42 5.82
CA ILE A 35 5.19 10.51 4.43
C ILE A 35 4.36 11.51 3.63
N THR A 36 4.91 11.98 2.52
CA THR A 36 4.16 12.86 1.61
C THR A 36 3.14 12.08 0.79
N TYR A 37 2.05 12.74 0.40
CA TYR A 37 1.06 12.19 -0.54
C TYR A 37 1.71 11.69 -1.84
N ARG A 38 2.74 12.40 -2.35
CA ARG A 38 3.49 11.98 -3.54
C ARG A 38 4.20 10.64 -3.32
N GLN A 39 4.85 10.45 -2.17
CA GLN A 39 5.49 9.19 -1.84
C GLN A 39 4.46 8.06 -1.69
N ALA A 40 3.32 8.32 -1.06
CA ALA A 40 2.22 7.36 -0.95
C ALA A 40 1.65 6.95 -2.33
N SER A 41 1.50 7.93 -3.23
CA SER A 41 1.03 7.70 -4.61
C SER A 41 2.01 6.84 -5.42
N ILE A 42 3.31 7.13 -5.31
CA ILE A 42 4.36 6.31 -5.95
C ILE A 42 4.33 4.88 -5.40
N ARG A 43 4.17 4.72 -4.08
CA ARG A 43 4.05 3.40 -3.46
C ARG A 43 2.84 2.63 -3.98
N MET A 44 1.66 3.24 -4.05
CA MET A 44 0.49 2.56 -4.60
C MET A 44 0.65 2.16 -6.05
N ARG A 45 1.33 2.97 -6.86
CA ARG A 45 1.66 2.61 -8.25
C ARG A 45 2.58 1.39 -8.31
N ASN A 46 3.62 1.35 -7.48
CA ASN A 46 4.57 0.24 -7.45
C ASN A 46 3.88 -1.06 -7.02
N LEU A 47 3.06 -0.99 -5.96
CA LEU A 47 2.28 -2.12 -5.46
C LEU A 47 1.35 -2.67 -6.56
N ARG A 48 0.70 -1.78 -7.32
CA ARG A 48 -0.13 -2.17 -8.47
C ARG A 48 0.68 -2.88 -9.56
N GLN A 49 1.88 -2.40 -9.87
CA GLN A 49 2.76 -3.02 -10.86
C GLN A 49 3.28 -4.39 -10.40
N GLU A 50 3.52 -4.55 -9.11
CA GLU A 50 3.93 -5.82 -8.49
C GLU A 50 2.82 -6.86 -8.62
N LEU A 51 1.59 -6.49 -8.26
CA LEU A 51 0.43 -7.38 -8.45
C LEU A 51 0.23 -7.77 -9.91
N VAL A 52 0.39 -6.85 -10.88
CA VAL A 52 0.33 -7.20 -12.32
C VAL A 52 1.41 -8.21 -12.68
N ARG A 53 2.63 -8.03 -12.18
CA ARG A 53 3.76 -8.92 -12.46
C ARG A 53 3.54 -10.32 -11.88
N GLU A 54 2.97 -10.41 -10.69
CA GLU A 54 2.76 -11.68 -9.98
C GLU A 54 1.52 -12.42 -10.48
N THR A 55 0.43 -11.70 -10.75
CA THR A 55 -0.82 -12.29 -11.24
C THR A 55 -0.86 -12.49 -12.75
N ASN A 56 0.08 -11.85 -13.48
CA ASN A 56 0.07 -11.74 -14.93
C ASN A 56 -1.26 -11.19 -15.49
N ASP A 57 -1.94 -10.37 -14.69
CA ASP A 57 -3.24 -9.76 -15.04
C ASP A 57 -3.11 -8.24 -15.10
N ALA A 58 -3.10 -7.70 -16.32
CA ALA A 58 -3.01 -6.27 -16.56
C ALA A 58 -4.25 -5.50 -16.06
N ALA A 59 -5.39 -6.16 -15.83
CA ALA A 59 -6.60 -5.50 -15.32
C ALA A 59 -6.41 -4.91 -13.92
N TRP A 60 -5.38 -5.34 -13.17
CA TRP A 60 -4.98 -4.69 -11.93
C TRP A 60 -4.58 -3.22 -12.11
N LEU A 61 -4.11 -2.82 -13.31
CA LEU A 61 -3.74 -1.44 -13.60
C LEU A 61 -4.94 -0.48 -13.51
N ASP A 62 -6.16 -0.95 -13.74
CA ASP A 62 -7.37 -0.12 -13.75
C ASP A 62 -8.11 -0.11 -12.41
N ARG A 63 -7.68 -0.95 -11.46
CA ARG A 63 -8.34 -1.05 -10.15
C ARG A 63 -8.13 0.19 -9.29
N THR A 64 -9.12 0.44 -8.41
CA THR A 64 -9.03 1.51 -7.42
C THR A 64 -7.93 1.23 -6.40
N ASN A 65 -7.42 2.27 -5.73
CA ASN A 65 -6.40 2.07 -4.69
C ASN A 65 -6.87 1.14 -3.56
N VAL A 66 -8.17 1.12 -3.24
CA VAL A 66 -8.78 0.20 -2.27
C VAL A 66 -8.66 -1.24 -2.77
N GLN A 67 -9.08 -1.51 -4.00
CA GLN A 67 -8.99 -2.87 -4.55
C GLN A 67 -7.54 -3.36 -4.66
N VAL A 68 -6.62 -2.48 -5.05
CA VAL A 68 -5.18 -2.75 -5.12
C VAL A 68 -4.62 -3.08 -3.72
N ALA A 69 -4.96 -2.28 -2.71
CA ALA A 69 -4.55 -2.53 -1.34
C ALA A 69 -5.12 -3.86 -0.79
N LEU A 70 -6.39 -4.15 -1.05
CA LEU A 70 -7.00 -5.43 -0.66
C LEU A 70 -6.32 -6.62 -1.31
N GLY A 71 -6.03 -6.53 -2.62
CA GLY A 71 -5.31 -7.57 -3.34
C GLY A 71 -3.90 -7.82 -2.82
N TRP A 72 -3.21 -6.76 -2.43
CA TRP A 72 -1.89 -6.88 -1.83
C TRP A 72 -1.91 -7.62 -0.49
N LEU A 73 -2.82 -7.24 0.40
CA LEU A 73 -2.95 -7.89 1.71
C LEU A 73 -3.31 -9.37 1.56
N GLU A 74 -4.23 -9.68 0.63
CA GLU A 74 -4.59 -11.07 0.30
C GLU A 74 -3.39 -11.85 -0.27
N HIS A 75 -2.65 -11.27 -1.22
CA HIS A 75 -1.45 -11.88 -1.79
C HIS A 75 -0.39 -12.18 -0.72
N ARG A 76 -0.25 -11.29 0.27
CA ARG A 76 0.71 -11.41 1.37
C ARG A 76 0.22 -12.32 2.51
N GLY A 77 -1.02 -12.80 2.46
CA GLY A 77 -1.62 -13.59 3.53
C GLY A 77 -1.82 -12.81 4.83
N ILE A 78 -1.98 -11.48 4.75
CA ILE A 78 -2.19 -10.60 5.91
C ILE A 78 -3.69 -10.51 6.18
N GLU A 79 -4.13 -11.09 7.30
CA GLU A 79 -5.51 -11.02 7.76
C GLU A 79 -5.86 -9.59 8.24
N ARG A 80 -7.12 -9.18 8.04
CA ARG A 80 -7.62 -7.82 8.29
C ARG A 80 -7.91 -7.55 9.77
#